data_AF-A0A7J8ENA2-F1
#
_entry.id   AF-A0A7J8ENA2-F1
#
_cell.length_a   1.000
_cell.length_b   1.000
_cell.length_c   1.000
_cell.angle_alpha   90.00
_cell.angle_beta   90.00
_cell.angle_gamma   90.00
#
_symmetry.space_group_name_H-M   'P 1'
#
loop_
_entity.id
_entity.type
_entity.pdbx_description
1 polymer ?
#
loop_
_entity_poly.entity_id
_entity_poly.type
_entity_poly.pdbx_seq_one_letter_code
_entity_poly.pdbx_strand_id
1 'polypeptide(L)'
;MQDCQRELQSLLVEERLAGATLLIFANKQDLPGALSSNAIREALELDSIRSHHWCIQGCSAVTGDNLLLGIDWLLDDISSRIFTAD
;
A
#
# COMPACT_ATOMS: atom_id res chain seq x y z
N MET A 1 8.37 -0.70 13.66
CA MET A 1 8.31 -0.96 12.21
C MET A 1 8.57 -2.42 11.84
N GLN A 2 9.52 -3.12 12.49
CA GLN A 2 9.76 -4.55 12.23
C GLN A 2 8.49 -5.42 12.32
N ASP A 3 7.61 -5.19 13.29
CA ASP A 3 6.35 -5.95 13.38
C ASP A 3 5.46 -5.72 12.16
N CYS A 4 5.29 -4.46 11.74
CA CYS A 4 4.49 -4.11 10.57
C CYS A 4 5.08 -4.71 9.28
N GLN A 5 6.40 -4.69 9.13
CA GLN A 5 7.09 -5.36 8.02
C GLN A 5 6.79 -6.87 8.04
N ARG A 6 6.93 -7.53 9.18
CA ARG A 6 6.70 -8.98 9.31
C ARG A 6 5.26 -9.37 8.98
N GLU A 7 4.28 -8.62 9.49
CA GLU A 7 2.86 -8.85 9.19
C GLU A 7 2.54 -8.58 7.70
N LEU A 8 3.16 -7.57 7.09
CA LEU A 8 2.98 -7.37 5.65
C LEU A 8 3.56 -8.54 4.86
N GLN A 9 4.77 -8.99 5.19
CA GLN A 9 5.41 -10.11 4.50
C GLN A 9 4.65 -11.43 4.67
N SER A 10 4.03 -11.68 5.84
CA SER A 10 3.19 -12.85 6.03
C SER A 10 1.94 -12.81 5.15
N LEU A 11 1.28 -11.65 5.01
CA LEU A 11 0.13 -11.50 4.13
C LEU A 11 0.49 -11.68 2.64
N LEU A 12 1.69 -11.29 2.21
CA LEU A 12 2.13 -11.42 0.82
C LEU A 12 2.37 -12.86 0.36
N VAL A 13 2.53 -13.81 1.29
CA VAL A 13 2.69 -15.25 0.98
C VAL A 13 1.38 -16.04 1.11
N GLU A 14 0.30 -15.40 1.55
CA GLU A 14 -1.01 -16.04 1.64
C GLU A 14 -1.58 -16.32 0.23
N GLU A 15 -1.83 -17.59 -0.07
CA GLU A 15 -2.38 -18.00 -1.39
C GLU A 15 -3.71 -17.31 -1.70
N ARG A 16 -4.52 -17.03 -0.68
CA ARG A 16 -5.81 -16.33 -0.81
C ARG A 16 -5.67 -14.88 -1.26
N LEU A 17 -4.49 -14.29 -1.09
CA LEU A 17 -4.19 -12.91 -1.49
C LEU A 17 -3.37 -12.86 -2.79
N ALA A 18 -3.00 -14.02 -3.36
CA ALA A 18 -2.20 -14.08 -4.57
C ALA A 18 -2.85 -13.27 -5.71
N GLY A 19 -2.08 -12.34 -6.27
CA GLY A 19 -2.52 -11.50 -7.38
C GLY A 19 -3.42 -10.33 -6.98
N ALA A 20 -3.66 -10.08 -5.68
CA ALA A 20 -4.34 -8.88 -5.23
C ALA A 20 -3.51 -7.61 -5.52
N THR A 21 -4.18 -6.47 -5.56
CA THR A 21 -3.53 -5.16 -5.57
C THR A 21 -3.34 -4.69 -4.14
N LEU A 22 -2.14 -4.19 -3.81
CA LEU A 22 -1.78 -3.74 -2.46
C LEU A 22 -1.70 -2.21 -2.39
N LEU A 23 -2.64 -1.56 -1.71
CA LEU A 23 -2.53 -0.15 -1.35
C LEU A 23 -2.06 0.00 0.10
N ILE A 24 -0.93 0.68 0.30
CA ILE A 24 -0.41 1.03 1.62
C ILE A 24 -0.78 2.48 1.94
N PHE A 25 -1.64 2.68 2.93
CA PHE A 25 -1.87 4.02 3.47
C PHE A 25 -0.83 4.36 4.54
N ALA A 26 0.08 5.28 4.21
CA ALA A 26 0.95 5.94 5.19
C ALA A 26 0.13 7.00 5.95
N ASN A 27 -0.76 6.52 6.82
CA ASN A 27 -1.74 7.34 7.52
C ASN A 27 -1.12 8.21 8.63
N LYS A 28 -1.90 9.18 9.12
CA LYS A 28 -1.57 10.14 10.19
C LYS A 28 -0.50 11.16 9.81
N GLN A 29 -0.42 11.54 8.54
CA GLN A 29 0.53 12.57 8.07
C GLN A 29 0.25 13.96 8.65
N ASP A 30 -0.88 14.17 9.32
CA ASP A 30 -1.21 15.37 10.08
C ASP A 30 -0.41 15.51 11.40
N LEU A 31 0.18 14.42 11.91
CA LEU A 31 0.86 14.45 13.20
C LEU A 31 2.33 14.88 13.09
N PRO A 32 2.81 15.72 14.03
CA PRO A 32 4.23 16.00 14.14
C PRO A 32 4.98 14.71 14.52
N GLY A 33 5.93 14.30 13.68
CA GLY A 33 6.68 13.05 13.85
C GLY A 33 6.19 11.88 13.00
N ALA A 34 5.19 12.08 12.13
CA ALA A 34 4.87 11.10 11.10
C ALA A 34 6.07 10.85 10.18
N LEU A 35 6.35 9.58 9.91
CA LEU A 35 7.36 9.22 8.91
C LEU A 35 6.86 9.56 7.51
N SER A 36 7.77 9.99 6.64
CA SER A 36 7.47 10.20 5.23
C SER A 36 7.16 8.86 4.55
N SER A 37 6.38 8.91 3.47
CA SER A 37 6.06 7.71 2.68
C SER A 37 7.32 7.01 2.16
N ASN A 38 8.39 7.75 1.83
CA ASN A 38 9.67 7.15 1.42
C ASN A 38 10.35 6.40 2.58
N ALA A 39 10.38 6.97 3.79
CA ALA A 39 10.94 6.29 4.95
C ALA A 39 10.16 5.01 5.31
N ILE A 40 8.83 5.03 5.17
CA ILE A 40 7.99 3.84 5.37
C ILE A 40 8.25 2.81 4.26
N ARG A 41 8.36 3.23 3.00
CA ARG A 41 8.70 2.37 1.85
C ARG A 41 9.99 1.60 2.09
N GLU A 42 11.02 2.29 2.56
CA GLU A 42 12.30 1.68 2.92
C GLU A 42 12.16 0.72 4.11
N ALA A 43 11.51 1.15 5.20
CA ALA A 43 11.38 0.36 6.42
C ALA A 43 10.54 -0.92 6.26
N LEU A 44 9.61 -0.94 5.31
CA LEU A 44 8.80 -2.11 4.97
C LEU A 44 9.37 -2.91 3.79
N GLU A 45 10.49 -2.48 3.23
CA GLU A 45 11.14 -3.09 2.07
C GLU A 45 10.18 -3.27 0.87
N LEU A 46 9.31 -2.28 0.61
CA LEU A 46 8.26 -2.41 -0.42
C LEU A 46 8.87 -2.62 -1.83
N ASP A 47 10.06 -2.09 -2.06
CA ASP A 47 10.81 -2.27 -3.30
C ASP A 47 11.29 -3.71 -3.54
N SER A 48 11.20 -4.59 -2.55
CA SER A 48 11.46 -6.03 -2.73
C SER A 48 10.24 -6.78 -3.25
N ILE A 49 9.04 -6.20 -3.14
CA ILE A 49 7.79 -6.85 -3.51
C ILE A 49 7.70 -6.96 -5.04
N ARG A 50 7.60 -8.19 -5.53
CA ARG A 50 7.41 -8.52 -6.95
C ARG A 50 6.14 -9.33 -7.20
N SER A 51 5.54 -9.90 -6.15
CA SER A 51 4.36 -10.76 -6.23
C SER A 51 3.05 -9.99 -6.43
N HIS A 52 3.01 -8.72 -6.03
CA HIS A 52 1.82 -7.87 -6.06
C HIS A 52 2.17 -6.51 -6.66
N HIS A 53 1.20 -5.90 -7.34
CA HIS A 53 1.30 -4.47 -7.64
C HIS A 53 1.00 -3.69 -6.38
N TRP A 54 1.78 -2.65 -6.12
CA TRP A 54 1.64 -1.88 -4.90
C TRP A 54 1.83 -0.38 -5.10
N CYS A 55 1.22 0.39 -4.23
CA CYS A 55 1.44 1.84 -4.10
C CYS A 55 1.38 2.23 -2.63
N ILE A 56 2.17 3.25 -2.27
CA ILE A 56 2.11 3.88 -0.94
C ILE A 56 1.58 5.29 -1.07
N GLN A 57 0.50 5.58 -0.34
CA GLN A 57 -0.15 6.90 -0.33
C GLN A 57 -0.08 7.49 1.07
N GLY A 58 0.60 8.63 1.21
CA GLY A 58 0.53 9.45 2.42
C GLY A 58 -0.87 10.05 2.56
N CYS A 59 -1.50 9.86 3.72
CA CYS A 59 -2.87 10.32 3.95
C CYS A 59 -3.11 10.73 5.42
N SER A 60 -4.23 11.39 5.66
CA SER A 60 -4.78 11.54 7.00
C SER A 60 -6.24 11.13 6.99
N ALA A 61 -6.56 10.06 7.72
CA ALA A 61 -7.94 9.65 7.93
C ALA A 61 -8.76 10.66 8.75
N VAL A 62 -8.10 11.54 9.51
CA VAL A 62 -8.76 12.56 10.34
C VAL A 62 -9.24 13.72 9.48
N THR A 63 -8.43 14.17 8.53
CA THR A 63 -8.80 15.27 7.62
C THR A 63 -9.49 14.78 6.35
N GLY A 64 -9.28 13.51 5.98
CA GLY A 64 -9.72 12.92 4.72
C GLY A 64 -8.71 13.09 3.57
N ASP A 65 -7.58 13.74 3.83
CA ASP A 65 -6.59 14.06 2.80
C ASP A 65 -6.02 12.80 2.16
N ASN A 66 -6.00 12.80 0.82
CA ASN A 66 -5.42 11.78 -0.06
C ASN A 66 -6.01 10.37 0.06
N LEU A 67 -7.13 10.18 0.77
CA LEU A 67 -7.80 8.88 0.82
C LEU A 67 -8.36 8.49 -0.55
N LEU A 68 -9.10 9.40 -1.19
CA LEU A 68 -9.69 9.16 -2.51
C LEU A 68 -8.62 8.87 -3.56
N LEU A 69 -7.51 9.64 -3.56
CA LEU A 69 -6.40 9.41 -4.49
C LEU A 69 -5.82 8.00 -4.38
N GLY A 70 -5.69 7.47 -3.15
CA GLY A 70 -5.24 6.09 -2.96
C GLY A 70 -6.24 5.07 -3.50
N ILE A 71 -7.54 5.30 -3.29
CA ILE A 71 -8.60 4.43 -3.79
C ILE A 71 -8.70 4.47 -5.32
N ASP A 72 -8.56 5.65 -5.93
CA ASP A 72 -8.59 5.80 -7.38
C ASP A 72 -7.47 4.96 -8.03
N TRP A 73 -6.24 5.04 -7.50
CA TRP A 73 -5.14 4.19 -7.95
C TRP A 73 -5.44 2.69 -7.82
N LEU A 74 -6.05 2.29 -6.70
CA LEU A 74 -6.41 0.89 -6.45
C LEU A 74 -7.43 0.39 -7.48
N LEU A 75 -8.44 1.21 -7.79
CA LEU A 75 -9.46 0.88 -8.79
C LEU A 75 -8.88 0.80 -10.21
N ASP A 76 -7.98 1.71 -10.56
CA ASP A 76 -7.30 1.72 -11.86
C ASP A 76 -6.45 0.45 -12.06
N ASP A 77 -5.65 0.05 -11.06
CA ASP A 77 -4.82 -1.15 -11.15
C ASP A 77 -5.66 -2.43 -11.22
N ILE A 78 -6.74 -2.52 -10.43
CA ILE A 78 -7.69 -3.65 -10.50
C ILE A 78 -8.33 -3.74 -11.89
N SER A 79 -8.78 -2.60 -12.42
CA SER A 79 -9.43 -2.55 -13.74
C SER A 79 -8.48 -2.96 -14.86
N SER A 80 -7.23 -2.49 -14.82
CA SER A 80 -6.17 -2.87 -15.76
C SER A 80 -5.93 -4.38 -15.74
N ARG A 81 -5.89 -4.99 -14.55
CA ARG A 81 -5.66 -6.42 -14.37
C ARG A 81 -6.80 -7.28 -14.92
N ILE A 82 -8.04 -6.89 -14.66
CA ILE A 82 -9.23 -7.58 -15.21
C ILE A 82 -9.18 -7.53 -16.73
N PHE A 83 -8.89 -6.36 -17.31
CA PHE A 83 -8.82 -6.21 -18.77
C PHE A 83 -7.69 -7.03 -19.42
N THR A 84 -6.56 -7.23 -18.75
CA THR A 84 -5.47 -8.10 -19.25
C THR A 84 -5.75 -9.60 -19.14
N ALA A 85 -6.75 -10.00 -18.35
CA ALA A 85 -7.12 -11.40 -18.16
C ALA A 85 -8.18 -11.88 -19.18
N ASP A 86 -8.90 -10.94 -19.82
CA ASP A 86 -9.82 -11.17 -20.93
C ASP A 86 -9.08 -11.25 -22.28
#